data_AF-A0A4Q7KL62-F1
#
_entry.id   AF-A0A4Q7KL62-F1
#
_cell.length_a   1.000
_cell.length_b   1.000
_cell.length_c   1.000
_cell.angle_alpha   90.00
_cell.angle_beta   90.00
_cell.angle_gamma   90.00
#
_symmetry.space_group_name_H-M   'P 1'
#
loop_
_entity.id
_entity.type
_entity.pdbx_description
1 polymer ?
#
loop_
_entity_poly.entity_id
_entity_poly.type
_entity_poly.pdbx_seq_one_letter_code
_entity_poly.pdbx_strand_id
1 'polypeptide(L)'
;METLSIEGGSWRWQLSVAGAPVATSQHAYGRRTEARLGADRFRTSVATAEVMKDIVVFPSRDLVSPSARLLELLRPEVRAQKS
;
A
#
# COMPACT_ATOMS: atom_id res chain seq x y z
N MET A 1 -10.30 0.77 11.66
CA MET A 1 -11.33 0.35 10.67
C MET A 1 -10.63 -0.47 9.60
N GLU A 2 -11.17 -1.63 9.22
CA GLU A 2 -10.66 -2.38 8.05
C GLU A 2 -11.28 -1.83 6.77
N THR A 3 -10.54 -1.91 5.67
CA THR A 3 -11.04 -1.51 4.36
C THR A 3 -10.64 -2.57 3.35
N LEU A 4 -11.61 -3.05 2.58
CA LEU A 4 -11.38 -3.90 1.41
C LEU A 4 -11.33 -3.01 0.18
N SER A 5 -10.25 -3.08 -0.58
CA SER A 5 -10.08 -2.35 -1.83
C SER A 5 -9.85 -3.31 -2.99
N ILE A 6 -10.16 -2.85 -4.21
CA ILE A 6 -9.88 -3.56 -5.46
C ILE A 6 -8.89 -2.73 -6.28
N GLU A 7 -7.77 -3.33 -6.66
CA GLU A 7 -6.75 -2.71 -7.52
C GLU A 7 -6.42 -3.70 -8.66
N GLY A 8 -6.54 -3.24 -9.92
CA GLY A 8 -6.22 -4.06 -11.09
C GLY A 8 -7.02 -5.37 -11.19
N GLY A 9 -8.25 -5.41 -10.65
CA GLY A 9 -9.10 -6.62 -10.63
C GLY A 9 -8.81 -7.58 -9.48
N SER A 10 -7.84 -7.26 -8.61
CA SER A 10 -7.50 -8.06 -7.44
C SER A 10 -7.90 -7.38 -6.15
N TRP A 11 -8.39 -8.17 -5.19
CA TRP A 11 -8.83 -7.71 -3.88
C TRP A 11 -7.67 -7.65 -2.90
N ARG A 12 -7.59 -6.58 -2.12
CA ARG A 12 -6.63 -6.40 -1.03
C ARG A 12 -7.36 -5.94 0.22
N TRP A 13 -6.81 -6.30 1.37
CA TRP A 13 -7.28 -5.76 2.65
C TRP A 13 -6.23 -4.80 3.20
N GLN A 14 -6.72 -3.74 3.84
CA GLN A 14 -5.92 -2.76 4.55
C GLN A 14 -6.52 -2.54 5.94
N LEU A 15 -5.67 -2.54 6.95
CA LEU A 15 -6.02 -2.13 8.30
C LEU A 15 -5.60 -0.68 8.50
N SER A 16 -6.54 0.16 8.94
CA SER A 16 -6.29 1.56 9.24
C SER A 16 -6.65 1.92 10.68
N VAL A 17 -5.81 2.74 11.31
CA VAL A 17 -6.03 3.32 12.64
C VAL A 17 -6.04 4.84 12.50
N ALA A 18 -7.10 5.49 12.99
CA ALA A 18 -7.28 6.94 12.86
C ALA A 18 -7.11 7.48 11.41
N GLY A 19 -7.51 6.68 10.42
CA GLY A 19 -7.37 7.03 8.99
C GLY A 19 -6.00 6.73 8.36
N ALA A 20 -5.00 6.35 9.16
CA ALA A 20 -3.67 5.97 8.65
C ALA A 20 -3.56 4.45 8.42
N PRO A 21 -3.03 3.99 7.28
CA PRO A 21 -2.75 2.57 7.05
C PRO A 21 -1.65 2.06 8.00
N VAL A 22 -1.91 0.95 8.68
CA VAL A 22 -0.96 0.31 9.61
C VAL A 22 -0.55 -1.09 9.19
N ALA A 23 -1.36 -1.77 8.36
CA ALA A 23 -1.03 -3.06 7.79
C ALA A 23 -1.78 -3.27 6.47
N THR A 24 -1.16 -3.99 5.53
CA THR A 24 -1.75 -4.34 4.23
C THR A 24 -1.47 -5.80 3.91
N SER A 25 -2.33 -6.40 3.09
CA SER A 25 -2.06 -7.70 2.50
C SER A 25 -0.92 -7.60 1.48
N GLN A 26 0.13 -8.40 1.65
CA GLN A 26 1.20 -8.50 0.64
C GLN A 26 0.71 -9.14 -0.67
N HIS A 27 -0.22 -10.10 -0.59
CA HIS A 27 -0.79 -10.78 -1.75
C HIS A 27 -2.14 -10.18 -2.12
N ALA A 28 -2.36 -10.04 -3.43
CA ALA A 28 -3.66 -9.68 -3.98
C ALA A 28 -4.48 -10.96 -4.20
N TYR A 29 -5.76 -10.92 -3.83
CA TYR A 29 -6.68 -12.06 -3.89
C TYR A 29 -7.58 -11.96 -5.11
N GLY A 30 -7.97 -13.10 -5.70
CA GLY A 30 -8.89 -13.11 -6.84
C GLY A 30 -10.33 -12.76 -6.44
N ARG A 31 -10.72 -13.05 -5.19
CA ARG A 31 -12.09 -12.86 -4.70
C ARG A 31 -12.16 -12.03 -3.42
N ARG A 32 -13.24 -11.25 -3.28
CA ARG A 32 -13.52 -10.45 -2.07
C ARG A 32 -13.56 -11.30 -0.80
N THR A 33 -14.16 -12.49 -0.88
CA THR A 33 -14.28 -13.42 0.26
C THR A 33 -12.92 -13.91 0.73
N GLU A 34 -11.98 -14.16 -0.19
CA GLU A 34 -10.62 -14.58 0.16
C GLU A 34 -9.85 -13.45 0.85
N ALA A 35 -9.99 -12.21 0.37
CA ALA A 35 -9.40 -11.05 1.03
C ALA A 35 -9.94 -10.87 2.45
N ARG A 36 -11.25 -11.07 2.66
CA ARG A 36 -11.85 -11.01 3.99
C ARG A 36 -11.35 -12.12 4.91
N LEU A 37 -11.28 -13.37 4.43
CA LEU A 37 -10.71 -14.48 5.18
C LEU A 37 -9.25 -14.24 5.55
N GLY A 38 -8.47 -13.64 4.65
CA GLY A 38 -7.10 -13.22 4.92
C GLY A 38 -7.02 -12.18 6.04
N ALA A 39 -7.89 -11.17 6.02
CA ALA A 39 -7.97 -10.15 7.06
C ALA A 39 -8.37 -10.74 8.42
N ASP A 40 -9.35 -11.65 8.44
CA ASP A 40 -9.79 -12.33 9.66
C ASP A 40 -8.67 -13.21 10.24
N ARG A 41 -7.96 -13.95 9.39
CA ARG A 41 -6.79 -14.76 9.80
C ARG A 41 -5.67 -13.88 10.37
N PHE A 42 -5.41 -12.74 9.74
CA PHE A 42 -4.41 -11.79 10.25
C PHE A 42 -4.81 -11.31 11.65
N ARG A 43 -6.06 -10.89 11.85
CA ARG A 43 -6.55 -10.45 13.16
C ARG A 43 -6.45 -11.49 14.26
N THR A 44 -6.80 -12.75 13.96
CA THR A 44 -6.76 -13.82 14.96
C THR A 44 -5.33 -14.25 15.32
N SER A 45 -4.39 -14.08 14.39
CA SER A 45 -3.01 -14.57 14.56
C SER A 45 -2.02 -13.49 15.00
N VAL A 46 -2.26 -12.22 14.64
CA VAL A 46 -1.29 -11.12 14.86
C VAL A 46 -1.02 -10.87 16.35
N ALA A 47 -1.99 -11.11 17.23
CA ALA A 47 -1.84 -10.88 18.66
C ALA A 47 -0.81 -11.80 19.32
N THR A 48 -0.55 -12.98 18.74
CA THR A 48 0.37 -14.00 19.28
C THR A 48 1.54 -14.30 18.35
N ALA A 49 1.65 -13.59 17.22
CA ALA A 49 2.71 -13.80 16.25
C ALA A 49 4.06 -13.29 16.78
N GLU A 50 5.11 -14.09 16.58
CA GLU A 50 6.48 -13.68 16.86
C GLU A 50 6.96 -12.69 15.79
N VAL A 51 7.58 -11.59 16.22
CA VAL A 51 8.16 -10.60 15.31
C VAL A 51 9.59 -11.01 14.97
N MET A 52 9.77 -11.63 13.80
CA MET A 52 11.10 -11.91 13.28
C MET A 52 11.74 -10.64 12.71
N LYS A 53 12.93 -10.28 13.20
CA LYS A 53 13.77 -9.21 12.62
C LYS A 53 14.66 -9.79 11.52
N ASP A 54 14.05 -10.29 10.45
CA ASP A 54 14.74 -10.40 9.18
C ASP A 54 14.29 -9.24 8.30
N ILE A 55 15.24 -8.39 7.92
CA ILE A 55 14.96 -7.28 7.00
C ILE A 55 14.81 -7.88 5.61
N VAL A 56 13.60 -8.32 5.28
CA VAL A 56 13.26 -8.67 3.90
C VAL A 56 12.90 -7.36 3.20
N VAL A 57 13.88 -6.77 2.51
CA VAL A 57 13.65 -5.61 1.65
C VAL A 57 12.88 -6.09 0.42
N PHE A 58 11.57 -5.90 0.43
CA PHE A 58 10.77 -6.03 -0.78
C PHE A 58 10.82 -4.70 -1.54
N PRO A 59 11.30 -4.66 -2.80
CA PRO A 59 11.21 -3.45 -3.60
C PRO A 59 9.73 -3.15 -3.86
N SER A 60 9.17 -2.21 -3.08
CA SER A 60 7.80 -1.73 -3.29
C SER A 60 7.75 -1.01 -4.63
N ARG A 61 7.25 -1.68 -5.67
CA ARG A 61 7.28 -1.18 -7.04
C ARG A 61 6.22 -0.12 -7.35
N ASP A 62 5.27 0.16 -6.46
CA ASP A 62 4.12 1.02 -6.78
C ASP A 62 3.67 1.93 -5.61
N LEU A 63 4.60 2.69 -5.04
CA LEU A 63 4.25 3.93 -4.32
C LEU A 63 4.79 5.12 -5.10
N VAL A 64 4.19 5.41 -6.26
CA VAL A 64 4.23 6.78 -6.77
C VAL A 64 3.38 7.59 -5.80
N SER A 65 4.02 8.15 -4.78
CA SER A 65 3.37 9.08 -3.86
C SER A 65 2.68 10.17 -4.70
N PRO A 66 1.39 10.48 -4.48
CA PRO A 66 0.71 11.56 -5.18
C PRO A 66 1.46 12.90 -5.11
N SER A 67 2.25 13.10 -4.05
CA SER A 67 3.11 14.27 -3.86
C SER A 67 4.38 14.28 -4.73
N ALA A 68 4.85 13.14 -5.23
CA ALA A 68 5.96 13.10 -6.19
C ALA A 68 5.54 13.68 -7.56
N ARG A 69 4.28 13.43 -7.95
CA ARG A 69 3.71 13.95 -9.21
C ARG A 69 3.43 15.45 -9.18
N LEU A 70 3.17 16.01 -8.00
CA LEU A 70 2.92 17.44 -7.82
C LEU A 70 4.19 18.28 -8.02
N LEU A 71 5.37 17.74 -7.69
CA LEU A 71 6.66 18.42 -7.88
C LEU A 71 7.14 18.42 -9.33
N GLU A 72 6.71 17.46 -10.16
CA GLU A 72 6.97 17.46 -11.61
C GLU A 72 6.13 18.49 -12.37
N LEU A 73 4.90 18.77 -11.91
CA LEU A 73 4.00 19.75 -12.52
C LEU A 73 4.32 21.21 -12.14
N LEU A 74 5.14 21.42 -11.12
CA LEU A 74 5.56 22.74 -10.64
C LEU A 74 6.96 23.14 -11.12
N ARG A 75 7.55 22.43 -12.09
CA ARG A 75 8.79 22.89 -12.73
C ARG A 75 8.48 24.13 -13.58
N PRO A 76 9.00 25.33 -13.25
CA PRO A 76 8.89 26.45 -14.16
C PRO A 76 9.76 26.17 -15.39
N GLU A 77 9.15 26.25 -16.57
CA GLU A 77 9.84 26.31 -17.86
C GLU A 77 10.88 27.45 -17.81
N VAL A 78 12.14 27.13 -17.53
CA VAL A 78 13.26 28.06 -17.69
C VAL A 78 13.50 28.20 -19.19
N ARG A 79 12.69 29.05 -19.82
CA ARG A 79 13.00 29.64 -21.12
C ARG A 79 14.07 30.72 -20.90
N ALA A 80 15.31 30.43 -21.30
CA ALA A 80 16.34 31.41 -21.65
C ALA A 80 17.38 30.67 -22.53
N GLN A 81 17.38 30.79 -23.86
CA GLN A 81 17.88 31.92 -24.66
C GLN A 81 19.41 32.13 -24.51
N LYS A 82 20.16 31.58 -25.49
CA LYS A 82 21.53 31.90 -25.99
C LYS A 82 22.05 30.60 -26.64
N SER A 83 22.58 30.55 -27.87
CA SER A 83 23.23 31.54 -28.73
C SER A 83 22.95 31.22 -30.21
#